data_AF-A0A359B5K0-F1
#
_entry.id   AF-A0A359B5K0-F1
#
_cell.length_a   1.000
_cell.length_b   1.000
_cell.length_c   1.000
_cell.angle_alpha   90.00
_cell.angle_beta   90.00
_cell.angle_gamma   90.00
#
_symmetry.space_group_name_H-M   'P 1'
#
loop_
_entity.id
_entity.type
_entity.pdbx_description
1 polymer ?
#
loop_
_entity_poly.entity_id
_entity_poly.type
_entity_poly.pdbx_seq_one_letter_code
_entity_poly.pdbx_strand_id
1 'polypeptide(L)'
;MATNIERLIKEIKSLSPTEKIELAQRLNEEAIFNDQSWYWTPEWQAAEKEADEDIAEGRNHRFKNVNNAIKFLHEQTEQANGE
;
A
#
# COMPACT_ATOMS: atom_id res chain seq x y z
N MET A 1 -11.93 8.31 -12.82
CA MET A 1 -11.89 7.68 -11.47
C MET A 1 -11.33 8.63 -10.42
N ALA A 2 -10.19 9.30 -10.65
CA ALA A 2 -9.59 10.26 -9.71
C ALA A 2 -10.56 11.34 -9.19
N THR A 3 -11.34 11.96 -10.07
CA THR A 3 -12.33 13.00 -9.72
C THR A 3 -13.42 12.54 -8.75
N ASN A 4 -13.73 11.24 -8.72
CA ASN A 4 -14.76 10.71 -7.83
C ASN A 4 -14.21 10.53 -6.40
N ILE A 5 -12.95 10.11 -6.29
CA ILE A 5 -12.24 9.95 -5.01
C ILE A 5 -11.98 11.32 -4.38
N GLU A 6 -11.51 12.30 -5.14
CA GLU A 6 -11.29 13.66 -4.66
C GLU A 6 -12.56 14.30 -4.07
N ARG A 7 -13.70 14.06 -4.74
CA ARG A 7 -15.01 14.51 -4.26
C ARG A 7 -15.37 13.85 -2.93
N LEU A 8 -15.24 12.52 -2.82
CA LEU A 8 -15.52 11.79 -1.59
C LEU A 8 -14.62 12.24 -0.42
N ILE A 9 -13.34 12.50 -0.68
CA ILE A 9 -12.42 13.05 0.33
C ILE A 9 -12.91 14.40 0.83
N LYS A 10 -13.37 15.28 -0.08
CA LYS A 10 -13.91 16.59 0.29
C LYS A 10 -15.17 16.48 1.14
N GLU A 11 -16.08 15.58 0.77
CA GLU A 11 -17.31 15.31 1.52
C GLU A 11 -17.00 14.77 2.92
N ILE A 12 -16.14 13.76 3.04
CA ILE A 12 -15.71 13.18 4.33
C ILE A 12 -15.05 14.25 5.22
N LYS A 13 -14.20 15.12 4.66
CA LYS A 13 -13.56 16.20 5.41
C LYS A 13 -14.57 17.20 5.97
N SER A 14 -15.65 17.45 5.23
CA SER A 14 -16.73 18.39 5.61
C SER A 14 -17.73 17.86 6.64
N LEU A 15 -17.73 16.55 6.90
CA LEU A 15 -18.60 15.94 7.91
C LEU A 15 -18.32 16.48 9.32
N SER A 16 -19.39 16.62 10.11
CA SER A 16 -19.31 16.90 11.54
C SER A 16 -18.63 15.74 12.30
N PRO A 17 -18.14 15.99 13.53
CA PRO A 17 -17.55 14.92 14.35
C PRO A 17 -18.48 13.73 14.56
N THR A 18 -19.78 13.96 14.75
CA THR A 18 -20.78 12.89 14.95
C THR A 18 -20.96 12.05 13.67
N GLU A 19 -21.08 12.70 12.51
CA GLU A 19 -21.21 12.01 11.22
C GLU A 19 -19.95 11.21 10.87
N LYS A 20 -18.75 11.69 11.26
CA LYS A 20 -17.50 10.93 11.10
C LYS A 20 -17.50 9.65 11.93
N ILE A 21 -18.01 9.72 13.16
CA ILE A 21 -18.11 8.56 14.04
C ILE A 21 -19.12 7.54 13.49
N GLU A 22 -20.29 8.00 13.03
CA GLU A 22 -21.31 7.13 12.43
C GLU A 22 -20.80 6.46 11.15
N LEU A 23 -20.10 7.21 10.29
CA LEU A 23 -19.47 6.67 9.10
C LEU A 23 -18.41 5.60 9.45
N ALA A 24 -17.56 5.86 10.44
CA ALA A 24 -16.54 4.91 10.87
C ALA A 24 -17.16 3.62 11.43
N GLN A 25 -18.23 3.72 12.22
CA GLN A 25 -18.98 2.56 12.72
C GLN A 25 -19.55 1.72 11.57
N ARG A 26 -20.21 2.35 10.60
CA ARG A 26 -20.78 1.66 9.43
C ARG A 26 -19.72 0.96 8.58
N LEU A 27 -18.59 1.62 8.31
CA LEU A 27 -17.50 1.02 7.54
C LEU A 27 -16.85 -0.16 8.26
N ASN A 28 -16.85 -0.14 9.59
CA ASN A 28 -16.38 -1.25 10.41
C ASN A 28 -17.38 -2.44 10.38
N GLU A 29 -18.68 -2.17 10.44
CA GLU A 29 -19.75 -3.18 10.31
C GLU A 29 -19.78 -3.84 8.93
N GLU A 30 -19.51 -3.09 7.86
CA GLU A 30 -19.40 -3.59 6.48
C GLU A 30 -18.11 -4.39 6.22
N ALA A 31 -17.32 -4.68 7.26
CA ALA A 31 -16.06 -5.44 7.24
C ALA A 31 -14.97 -4.89 6.31
N ILE A 32 -15.14 -3.66 5.79
CA ILE A 32 -14.14 -2.98 4.94
C ILE A 32 -12.82 -2.81 5.71
N PHE A 33 -12.88 -2.70 7.04
CA PHE A 33 -11.71 -2.53 7.90
C PHE A 33 -11.18 -3.80 8.58
N ASN A 34 -11.92 -4.91 8.63
CA ASN A 34 -11.49 -6.00 9.52
C ASN A 34 -10.29 -6.79 8.95
N ASP A 35 -10.34 -7.19 7.68
CA ASP A 35 -9.30 -8.05 7.08
C ASP A 35 -8.17 -7.26 6.39
N GLN A 36 -8.35 -5.95 6.20
CA GLN A 36 -7.44 -5.09 5.42
C GLN A 36 -7.03 -3.80 6.17
N SER A 37 -7.35 -3.67 7.46
CA SER A 37 -6.91 -2.51 8.27
C SER A 37 -5.40 -2.38 8.33
N TRP A 38 -4.66 -3.50 8.26
CA TRP A 38 -3.20 -3.51 8.24
C TRP A 38 -2.61 -2.69 7.08
N TYR A 39 -3.31 -2.56 5.95
CA TYR A 39 -2.87 -1.76 4.80
C TYR A 39 -2.78 -0.26 5.14
N TRP A 40 -3.61 0.19 6.09
CA TRP A 40 -3.71 1.58 6.49
C TRP A 40 -2.83 1.94 7.70
N THR A 41 -2.00 1.02 8.21
CA THR A 41 -1.09 1.39 9.29
C THR A 41 0.00 2.34 8.79
N PRO A 42 0.53 3.24 9.64
CA PRO A 42 1.57 4.18 9.24
C PRO A 42 2.80 3.49 8.61
N GLU A 43 3.16 2.32 9.13
CA GLU A 43 4.29 1.54 8.65
C GLU A 43 4.05 1.01 7.24
N TRP A 44 2.85 0.51 6.97
CA TRP A 44 2.49 -0.04 5.66
C TRP A 44 2.39 1.07 4.60
N GLN A 45 1.79 2.20 4.94
CA GLN A 45 1.73 3.36 4.03
C GLN A 45 3.10 3.97 3.74
N ALA A 46 4.03 3.93 4.71
CA ALA A 46 5.41 4.36 4.49
C ALA A 46 6.16 3.43 3.52
N ALA A 47 6.03 2.11 3.70
CA ALA A 47 6.61 1.11 2.80
C ALA A 47 6.03 1.22 1.38
N GLU A 48 4.73 1.48 1.26
CA GLU A 48 4.10 1.64 -0.06
C GLU A 48 4.61 2.87 -0.80
N LYS A 49 4.81 3.98 -0.08
CA LYS A 49 5.43 5.18 -0.64
C LYS A 49 6.86 4.91 -1.12
N GLU A 50 7.65 4.19 -0.34
CA GLU A 50 9.02 3.79 -0.72
C GLU A 50 9.02 2.92 -1.99
N ALA A 51 8.12 1.94 -2.07
CA ALA A 51 7.95 1.09 -3.24
C ALA A 51 7.55 1.89 -4.50
N ASP A 52 6.65 2.86 -4.36
CA ASP A 52 6.26 3.77 -5.45
C ASP A 52 7.47 4.60 -5.95
N GLU A 53 8.29 5.11 -5.04
CA GLU A 53 9.53 5.83 -5.36
C GLU A 53 10.54 4.92 -6.07
N ASP A 54 10.73 3.68 -5.60
CA ASP A 54 11.58 2.67 -6.24
C ASP A 54 11.12 2.37 -7.67
N ILE A 55 9.81 2.27 -7.90
CA ILE A 55 9.24 2.04 -9.22
C ILE A 55 9.49 3.23 -10.13
N ALA A 56 9.24 4.44 -9.63
CA ALA A 56 9.39 5.69 -10.38
C ALA A 56 10.85 5.96 -10.77
N GLU A 57 11.78 5.66 -9.88
CA GLU A 57 13.22 5.83 -10.11
C GLU A 57 13.87 4.65 -10.83
N GLY A 58 13.12 3.58 -11.09
CA GLY A 58 13.63 2.40 -11.79
C GLY A 58 14.58 1.55 -10.94
N ARG A 59 14.50 1.62 -9.61
CA ARG A 59 15.22 0.76 -8.65
C ARG A 59 14.66 -0.69 -8.60
N ASN A 60 13.78 -1.04 -9.54
CA ASN A 60 13.25 -2.39 -9.70
C ASN A 60 14.05 -3.23 -10.70
N HIS A 61 13.98 -4.55 -10.55
CA HIS A 61 14.52 -5.50 -11.52
C HIS A 61 13.42 -6.08 -12.40
N ARG A 62 13.64 -6.10 -13.72
CA ARG A 62 12.73 -6.73 -14.69
C ARG A 62 13.33 -8.01 -15.23
N PHE A 63 12.54 -9.08 -15.22
CA PHE A 63 12.95 -10.39 -15.70
C PHE A 63 12.02 -10.87 -16.82
N LYS A 64 12.58 -11.57 -17.80
CA LYS A 64 11.81 -12.17 -18.90
C LYS A 64 10.98 -13.39 -18.48
N ASN A 65 11.37 -14.04 -17.38
CA ASN A 65 10.70 -15.21 -16.83
C ASN A 65 11.04 -15.38 -15.33
N VAL A 66 10.27 -16.23 -14.66
CA VAL A 66 10.38 -16.48 -13.22
C VAL A 66 11.72 -17.14 -12.84
N ASN A 67 12.26 -18.04 -13.67
CA ASN A 67 13.53 -18.71 -13.37
C ASN A 67 14.69 -17.70 -13.24
N ASN A 68 14.71 -16.67 -14.08
CA ASN A 68 15.71 -15.60 -14.00
C ASN A 68 15.56 -14.77 -12.71
N ALA A 69 14.33 -14.51 -12.28
CA ALA A 69 14.07 -13.78 -11.03
C ALA A 69 14.51 -14.57 -9.80
N ILE A 70 14.19 -15.87 -9.75
CA ILE A 70 14.60 -16.77 -8.67
C ILE A 70 16.12 -16.86 -8.61
N LYS A 71 16.80 -17.06 -9.75
CA LYS A 71 18.26 -17.10 -9.81
C LYS A 71 18.90 -15.83 -9.24
N PHE A 72 18.38 -14.66 -9.61
CA PHE A 72 18.84 -13.38 -9.08
C PHE A 72 18.73 -13.32 -7.55
N LEU A 73 17.59 -13.73 -6.98
CA LEU A 73 17.39 -13.72 -5.51
C LEU A 73 18.37 -14.65 -4.78
N HIS A 74 18.65 -15.83 -5.33
CA HIS A 74 19.68 -16.71 -4.78
C HIS A 74 21.05 -16.05 -4.81
N GLU A 75 21.44 -15.45 -5.94
CA GLU A 75 22.74 -14.76 -6.08
C GLU A 75 22.89 -13.60 -5.07
N GLN A 76 21.82 -12.83 -4.83
CA GLN A 76 21.82 -11.76 -3.82
C GLN A 76 21.96 -12.30 -2.40
N THR A 77 21.31 -13.43 -2.10
CA THR A 77 21.38 -14.07 -0.78
C THR A 77 22.79 -14.59 -0.48
N GLU A 78 23.45 -15.22 -1.46
CA GLU A 78 24.83 -15.70 -1.31
C GLU A 78 25.83 -14.54 -1.17
N GLN A 79 25.61 -13.42 -1.88
CA GLN A 79 26.44 -12.22 -1.73
C GLN A 79 26.29 -11.60 -0.33
N ALA A 80 25.07 -11.50 0.18
CA ALA A 80 24.81 -10.96 1.52
C ALA A 80 25.36 -11.82 2.67
N ASN A 81 25.51 -13.14 2.46
CA ASN A 81 26.03 -14.07 3.45
C ASN A 81 27.56 -14.30 3.36
N GLY A 82 28.20 -13.78 2.31
CA GLY A 82 29.63 -13.94 2.03
C GLY A 82 30.52 -12.77 2.47
N GLU A 83 29.92 -11.70 3.02
CA GLU A 83 30.58 -10.56 3.68
C GLU A 83 30.62 -10.75 5.20
#